data_AF-A0AAD4EBK2-F1
#
_entry.id   AF-A0AAD4EBK2-F1
#
_cell.length_a   1.000
_cell.length_b   1.000
_cell.length_c   1.000
_cell.angle_alpha   90.00
_cell.angle_beta   90.00
_cell.angle_gamma   90.00
#
_symmetry.space_group_name_H-M   'P 1'
#
loop_
_entity.id
_entity.type
_entity.pdbx_description
1 polymer ?
#
loop_
_entity_poly.entity_id
_entity_poly.type
_entity_poly.pdbx_seq_one_letter_code
_entity_poly.pdbx_strand_id
1 'polypeptide(L)'
;EELLINFHEIIGEHSGANLAEAVWHTLELYGLKSRVMAIVCDNASNNDTLLQALGEKCADEGIDFSAMHSCIRCLPHIVHL
;
A
#
# COMPACT_ATOMS: atom_id res chain seq x y z
N GLU A 1 -19.74 -1.91 -7.15
CA GLU A 1 -19.70 -0.65 -6.39
C GLU A 1 -18.35 -0.55 -5.71
N GLU A 2 -17.89 0.68 -5.49
CA GLU A 2 -16.64 0.99 -4.78
C GLU A 2 -16.98 1.59 -3.41
N LEU A 3 -16.16 1.32 -2.39
CA LEU A 3 -16.34 1.83 -1.04
C LEU A 3 -15.04 2.46 -0.54
N LEU A 4 -15.12 3.70 -0.05
CA LEU A 4 -14.02 4.34 0.65
C LEU A 4 -13.88 3.73 2.05
N ILE A 5 -12.78 3.03 2.29
CA ILE A 5 -12.52 2.34 3.56
C ILE A 5 -11.84 3.28 4.57
N ASN A 6 -10.95 4.17 4.11
CA ASN A 6 -10.29 5.14 4.98
C ASN A 6 -9.81 6.37 4.19
N PHE A 7 -9.73 7.50 4.87
CA PHE A 7 -9.06 8.72 4.42
C PHE A 7 -8.21 9.24 5.58
N HIS A 8 -6.91 8.93 5.54
CA HIS A 8 -6.00 9.13 6.66
C HIS A 8 -5.05 10.30 6.37
N GLU A 9 -4.96 11.25 7.29
CA GLU A 9 -3.95 12.31 7.25
C GLU A 9 -2.59 11.73 7.60
N ILE A 10 -1.60 11.93 6.74
CA ILE A 10 -0.22 11.50 6.99
C ILE A 10 0.49 12.60 7.76
N ILE A 11 0.87 12.29 9.00
CA ILE A 11 1.63 13.20 9.86
C ILE A 11 3.13 12.89 9.72
N GLY A 12 3.94 13.93 9.48
CA GLY A 12 5.39 13.80 9.31
C GLY A 12 5.81 13.58 7.86
N GLU A 13 6.93 12.89 7.64
CA GLU A 13 7.45 12.66 6.28
C GLU A 13 6.57 11.69 5.50
N HIS A 14 6.33 11.98 4.22
CA HIS A 14 5.66 11.08 3.28
C HIS A 14 6.61 9.97 2.77
N SER A 15 7.35 9.35 3.69
CA SER A 15 8.22 8.22 3.38
C SER A 15 7.40 6.95 3.16
N GLY A 16 7.93 5.98 2.41
CA GLY A 16 7.26 4.71 2.19
C GLY A 16 6.92 3.97 3.49
N ALA A 17 7.81 4.03 4.48
CA ALA A 17 7.57 3.41 5.79
C ALA A 17 6.38 4.05 6.52
N ASN A 18 6.25 5.39 6.50
CA ASN A 18 5.14 6.07 7.15
C ASN A 18 3.81 5.78 6.44
N LEU A 19 3.82 5.79 5.09
CA LEU A 19 2.67 5.39 4.29
C LEU A 19 2.27 3.92 4.58
N ALA A 20 3.26 3.03 4.71
CA ALA A 20 3.03 1.62 4.97
C ALA A 20 2.37 1.41 6.33
N GLU A 21 2.78 2.16 7.35
CA GLU A 21 2.17 2.13 8.67
C GLU A 21 0.70 2.56 8.63
N ALA A 22 0.39 3.67 7.93
CA ALA A 22 -0.98 4.14 7.78
C ALA A 22 -1.88 3.12 7.05
N VAL A 23 -1.38 2.51 5.97
CA VAL A 23 -2.09 1.46 5.24
C VAL A 23 -2.26 0.23 6.13
N TRP A 24 -1.20 -0.22 6.80
CA TRP A 24 -1.21 -1.41 7.65
C TRP A 24 -2.22 -1.30 8.78
N HIS A 25 -2.22 -0.15 9.48
CA HIS A 25 -3.17 0.13 10.54
C HIS A 25 -4.62 0.08 10.04
N THR A 26 -4.87 0.60 8.84
CA THR A 26 -6.20 0.51 8.20
C THR A 26 -6.59 -0.94 7.93
N LEU A 27 -5.68 -1.73 7.36
CA LEU A 27 -5.95 -3.14 7.06
C LEU A 27 -6.19 -3.95 8.33
N GLU A 28 -5.46 -3.65 9.41
CA GLU A 28 -5.65 -4.27 10.71
C GLU A 28 -7.00 -3.91 11.31
N LEU A 29 -7.36 -2.63 11.35
CA LEU A 29 -8.61 -2.12 11.92
C LEU A 29 -9.85 -2.82 11.32
N TYR A 30 -9.80 -3.13 10.03
CA TYR A 30 -10.91 -3.76 9.31
C TYR A 30 -10.73 -5.28 9.08
N GLY A 31 -9.66 -5.90 9.61
CA GLY A 31 -9.40 -7.33 9.44
C GLY A 31 -9.13 -7.75 7.98
N LEU A 32 -8.47 -6.88 7.22
CA LEU A 32 -8.22 -7.01 5.78
C LEU A 32 -6.79 -7.42 5.42
N LYS A 33 -5.88 -7.58 6.39
CA LYS A 33 -4.45 -7.86 6.14
C LYS A 33 -4.19 -8.99 5.14
N SER A 34 -4.93 -10.10 5.25
CA SER A 34 -4.83 -11.27 4.35
C SER A 34 -5.82 -11.25 3.17
N ARG A 35 -6.45 -10.12 2.90
CA ARG A 35 -7.49 -9.96 1.86
C ARG A 35 -7.11 -8.97 0.76
N VAL A 36 -5.90 -8.42 0.81
CA VAL A 36 -5.38 -7.52 -0.22
C VAL A 36 -4.72 -8.35 -1.32
N MET A 37 -5.26 -8.26 -2.54
CA MET A 37 -4.66 -8.92 -3.71
C MET A 37 -3.62 -8.05 -4.40
N ALA A 38 -3.93 -6.76 -4.54
CA ALA A 38 -3.09 -5.81 -5.26
C ALA A 38 -3.24 -4.39 -4.70
N ILE A 39 -2.19 -3.59 -4.90
CA ILE A 39 -2.11 -2.18 -4.56
C ILE A 39 -1.89 -1.40 -5.85
N VAL A 40 -2.73 -0.39 -6.08
CA VAL A 40 -2.60 0.55 -7.20
C VAL A 40 -2.12 1.88 -6.66
N CYS A 41 -1.02 2.40 -7.19
CA CYS A 41 -0.44 3.67 -6.75
C CYS A 41 0.19 4.42 -7.94
N ASP A 42 0.38 5.73 -7.82
CA ASP A 42 1.05 6.53 -8.86
C ASP A 42 2.57 6.19 -8.95
N ASN A 43 3.29 6.87 -9.84
CA ASN A 43 4.70 6.57 -10.10
C ASN A 43 5.66 7.34 -9.18
N ALA A 44 5.20 7.87 -8.05
CA ALA A 44 6.08 8.49 -7.06
C ALA A 44 7.00 7.43 -6.42
N SER A 45 8.27 7.76 -6.24
CA SER A 45 9.30 6.82 -5.76
C SER A 45 9.06 6.32 -4.33
N ASN A 46 8.38 7.11 -3.49
CA ASN A 46 8.02 6.68 -2.15
C ASN A 46 7.02 5.52 -2.15
N ASN A 47 6.22 5.34 -3.21
CA ASN A 47 5.33 4.19 -3.36
C ASN A 47 6.12 2.88 -3.51
N ASP A 48 7.32 2.92 -4.09
CA ASP A 48 8.19 1.73 -4.19
C ASP A 48 8.66 1.29 -2.80
N THR A 49 9.08 2.27 -1.99
CA THR A 49 9.48 2.00 -0.60
C THR A 49 8.31 1.63 0.30
N LEU A 50 7.10 2.11 0.01
CA LEU A 50 5.85 1.70 0.67
C LEU A 50 5.56 0.21 0.43
N LEU A 51 5.66 -0.23 -0.82
CA LEU A 51 5.39 -1.62 -1.20
C LEU A 51 6.41 -2.58 -0.59
N GLN A 52 7.68 -2.17 -0.52
CA GLN A 52 8.71 -2.93 0.18
C GLN A 52 8.36 -3.08 1.67
N ALA A 53 8.05 -1.98 2.35
CA ALA A 53 7.71 -2.00 3.78
C ALA A 53 6.44 -2.81 4.08
N LEU A 54 5.43 -2.79 3.19
CA LEU A 54 4.27 -3.67 3.31
C LEU A 54 4.62 -5.14 3.11
N GLY A 55 5.52 -5.45 2.16
CA GLY A 55 6.02 -6.81 1.97
C GLY A 55 6.74 -7.35 3.21
N GLU A 56 7.55 -6.53 3.86
CA GLU A 56 8.22 -6.88 5.12
C GLU A 56 7.19 -7.19 6.23
N LYS A 57 6.18 -6.33 6.42
CA LYS A 57 5.10 -6.56 7.38
C LYS A 57 4.27 -7.82 7.10
N CYS A 58 3.98 -8.10 5.83
CA CYS A 58 3.32 -9.34 5.43
C CYS A 58 4.17 -10.57 5.76
N ALA A 59 5.48 -10.52 5.49
CA ALA A 59 6.39 -11.60 5.81
C ALA A 59 6.46 -11.88 7.32
N ASP A 60 6.49 -10.82 8.14
CA ASP A 60 6.47 -10.93 9.61
C ASP A 60 5.21 -11.61 10.15
N GLU A 61 4.06 -11.42 9.47
CA GLU A 61 2.79 -12.07 9.83
C GLU A 61 2.51 -13.37 9.05
N GLY A 62 3.43 -13.84 8.21
CA GLY A 62 3.26 -15.05 7.41
C GLY A 62 2.18 -14.94 6.32
N ILE A 63 1.90 -13.73 5.86
CA ILE A 63 0.94 -13.43 4.79
C ILE A 63 1.66 -13.53 3.44
N ASP A 64 1.13 -14.34 2.53
CA ASP A 64 1.63 -14.42 1.16
C ASP A 64 1.28 -13.15 0.39
N PHE A 65 2.25 -12.25 0.26
CA PHE A 65 2.15 -11.02 -0.48
C PHE A 65 3.48 -10.72 -1.15
N SER A 66 3.46 -10.56 -2.48
CA SER A 66 4.65 -10.19 -3.24
C SER A 66 4.49 -8.77 -3.75
N ALA A 67 5.27 -7.84 -3.19
CA ALA A 67 5.29 -6.44 -3.64
C ALA A 67 5.49 -6.31 -5.18
N MET A 68 6.30 -7.20 -5.77
CA MET A 68 6.56 -7.21 -7.21
C MET A 68 5.34 -7.67 -8.04
N HIS A 69 4.59 -8.66 -7.57
CA HIS A 69 3.44 -9.22 -8.31
C HIS A 69 2.10 -8.56 -7.95
N SER A 70 2.02 -7.89 -6.81
CA SER A 70 0.80 -7.26 -6.29
C SER A 70 0.79 -5.75 -6.47
N CYS A 71 1.76 -5.16 -7.18
CA CYS A 71 1.78 -3.72 -7.48
C CYS A 71 1.37 -3.41 -8.91
N ILE A 72 0.44 -2.47 -9.08
CA ILE A 72 0.02 -1.94 -10.37
C ILE A 72 0.22 -0.42 -10.37
N ARG A 73 0.84 0.13 -11.42
CA ARG A 73 0.95 1.58 -11.58
C ARG A 73 -0.38 2.18 -12.02
N CYS A 74 -0.69 3.36 -11.50
CA CYS A 74 -1.89 4.11 -11.86
C CYS A 74 -1.88 4.46 -13.36
N LEU A 75 -2.82 3.87 -14.12
CA LEU A 75 -2.88 4.04 -15.58
C LEU A 75 -2.99 5.51 -16.02
N PRO A 76 -3.90 6.33 -15.45
CA PRO A 76 -3.95 7.75 -15.78
C PRO A 76 -2.62 8.47 -15.61
N HIS A 77 -1.86 8.16 -14.56
CA HIS A 77 -0.57 8.78 -14.30
C HIS A 77 0.45 8.38 -15.36
N ILE A 78 0.56 7.09 -15.70
CA ILE A 78 1.49 6.60 -16.74
C ILE A 78 1.22 7.23 -18.10
N VAL A 79 -0.06 7.43 -18.48
CA VAL A 79 -0.43 8.06 -19.75
C VAL A 79 -0.04 9.54 -19.81
N HIS A 80 0.01 10.22 -18.66
CA HIS A 80 0.29 11.66 -18.55
C HIS A 80 1.72 11.96 -18.03
N LEU A 81 2.63 10.98 -18.07
CA LEU A 81 4.05 11.19 -17.79
C LEU A 81 4.74 12.03 -18.88
#